data_AF-A0A5E4SY34-F1
#
_entry.id   AF-A0A5E4SY34-F1
#
_cell.length_a   1.000
_cell.length_b   1.000
_cell.length_c   1.000
_cell.angle_alpha   90.00
_cell.angle_beta   90.00
_cell.angle_gamma   90.00
#
_symmetry.space_group_name_H-M   'P 1'
#
loop_
_entity.id
_entity.type
_entity.pdbx_description
1 polymer ?
#
loop_
_entity_poly.entity_id
_entity_poly.type
_entity_poly.pdbx_seq_one_letter_code
_entity_poly.pdbx_strand_id
1 'polypeptide(L)'
;MACGQAMGVDYSGTYITTSRLANKPEADLLSLNVLDNPRQNVAARALLRNDYQALVDTINMSEGERPDLDHLGAKVDSFFVRGLAPTNASIVMSRGEALWIGLLAFDANGRTRMRYYTNVAAWKTMVPKTIQRWHDTIDTAIPIDRMP
;
A
#
# COMPACT_ATOMS: atom_id res chain seq x y z
N MET A 1 -23.61 -48.46 14.02
CA MET A 1 -24.29 -47.17 14.29
C MET A 1 -23.24 -46.09 14.41
N ALA A 2 -23.38 -45.04 13.61
CA ALA A 2 -22.40 -43.98 13.42
C ALA A 2 -22.51 -42.89 14.48
N CYS A 3 -21.38 -42.30 14.85
CA CYS A 3 -21.31 -40.98 15.46
C CYS A 3 -20.13 -40.25 14.80
N GLY A 4 -20.44 -39.27 13.95
CA GLY A 4 -19.47 -38.43 13.26
C GLY A 4 -20.09 -37.04 13.08
N GLN A 5 -19.82 -36.15 14.03
CA GLN A 5 -20.25 -34.76 13.99
C GLN A 5 -19.33 -33.98 13.04
N ALA A 6 -19.88 -33.50 11.93
CA ALA A 6 -19.28 -32.41 11.17
C ALA A 6 -20.17 -31.18 11.40
N MET A 7 -19.65 -30.20 12.15
CA MET A 7 -20.26 -28.89 12.24
C MET A 7 -20.16 -28.22 10.86
N GLY A 8 -21.33 -28.04 10.22
CA GLY A 8 -21.45 -27.28 8.99
C GLY A 8 -21.13 -25.82 9.26
N VAL A 9 -20.04 -25.33 8.67
CA VAL A 9 -19.79 -23.90 8.55
C VAL A 9 -20.66 -23.38 7.41
N ASP A 10 -21.62 -22.52 7.74
CA ASP A 10 -22.37 -21.74 6.74
C ASP A 10 -21.48 -20.58 6.29
N TYR A 11 -20.93 -20.68 5.08
CA TYR A 11 -20.39 -19.52 4.39
C TYR A 11 -21.54 -18.87 3.62
N SER A 12 -22.31 -17.99 4.27
CA SER A 12 -23.20 -17.05 3.59
C SER A 12 -22.38 -15.94 2.93
N GLY A 13 -21.46 -16.33 2.05
CA GLY A 13 -20.76 -15.43 1.14
C GLY A 13 -21.74 -15.01 0.04
N THR A 14 -22.21 -13.78 0.09
CA THR A 14 -23.01 -13.23 -1.01
C THR A 14 -22.10 -13.09 -2.24
N TYR A 15 -22.27 -13.98 -3.22
CA TYR A 15 -21.58 -13.88 -4.50
C TYR A 15 -22.16 -12.71 -5.28
N ILE A 16 -21.47 -11.57 -5.23
CA ILE A 16 -21.74 -10.43 -6.11
C ILE A 16 -21.15 -10.73 -7.49
N THR A 17 -21.97 -10.56 -8.53
CA THR A 17 -21.55 -10.71 -9.93
C THR A 17 -20.46 -9.70 -10.28
N THR A 18 -19.53 -10.06 -11.16
CA THR A 18 -18.45 -9.19 -11.69
C THR A 18 -18.98 -7.85 -12.24
N SER A 19 -20.20 -7.83 -12.77
CA SER A 19 -20.88 -6.61 -13.22
C SER A 19 -21.26 -5.63 -12.10
N ARG A 20 -21.45 -6.12 -10.86
CA ARG A 20 -21.70 -5.27 -9.68
C ARG A 20 -20.42 -4.73 -9.05
N LEU A 21 -19.32 -5.48 -9.16
CA LEU A 21 -17.97 -5.01 -8.81
C LEU A 21 -17.49 -3.90 -9.76
N ALA A 22 -17.80 -4.01 -11.06
CA ALA A 22 -17.46 -2.99 -12.06
C ALA A 22 -18.11 -1.60 -11.82
N ASN A 23 -19.20 -1.56 -11.03
CA ASN A 23 -19.91 -0.33 -10.67
C ASN A 23 -19.57 0.18 -9.27
N LYS A 24 -18.67 -0.48 -8.54
CA LYS A 24 -18.12 0.09 -7.31
C LYS A 24 -17.14 1.18 -7.74
N PRO A 25 -17.28 2.45 -7.30
CA PRO A 25 -16.26 3.44 -7.57
C PRO A 25 -14.93 2.87 -7.09
N GLU A 26 -13.93 2.82 -7.98
CA GLU A 26 -12.59 2.33 -7.64
C GLU A 26 -12.16 3.05 -6.37
N ALA A 27 -11.88 2.27 -5.31
CA ALA A 27 -11.52 2.84 -4.03
C ALA A 27 -10.30 3.75 -4.25
N ASP A 28 -10.37 4.97 -3.75
CA ASP A 28 -9.24 5.89 -3.82
C ASP A 28 -8.64 6.09 -2.43
N LEU A 29 -7.39 6.57 -2.40
CA LEU A 29 -6.64 6.74 -1.16
C LEU A 29 -7.33 7.69 -0.16
N LEU A 30 -8.22 8.56 -0.65
CA LEU A 30 -9.04 9.44 0.18
C LEU A 30 -10.21 8.68 0.81
N SER A 31 -10.92 7.86 0.04
CA SER A 31 -12.03 7.00 0.50
C SER A 31 -11.55 5.92 1.47
N LEU A 32 -10.26 5.55 1.37
CA LEU A 32 -9.58 4.62 2.27
C LEU A 32 -8.93 5.32 3.50
N ASN A 33 -9.14 6.63 3.66
CA ASN A 33 -8.64 7.46 4.76
C ASN A 33 -7.10 7.45 4.92
N VAL A 34 -6.38 7.14 3.84
CA VAL A 34 -4.91 7.16 3.78
C VAL A 34 -4.40 8.57 3.54
N LEU A 35 -5.10 9.33 2.70
CA LEU A 35 -4.78 10.73 2.40
C LEU A 35 -5.84 11.64 3.00
N ASP A 36 -5.42 12.81 3.48
CA ASP A 36 -6.27 13.75 4.21
C ASP A 36 -7.06 14.67 3.26
N ASN A 37 -6.64 14.79 2.00
CA ASN A 37 -7.32 15.70 1.06
C ASN A 37 -7.31 15.22 -0.42
N PRO A 38 -8.26 15.71 -1.24
CA PRO A 38 -8.35 15.35 -2.66
C PRO A 38 -7.12 15.72 -3.50
N ARG A 39 -6.38 16.77 -3.13
CA ARG A 39 -5.20 17.21 -3.89
C ARG A 39 -4.05 16.22 -3.74
N GLN A 40 -3.88 15.64 -2.55
CA GLN A 40 -2.95 14.52 -2.34
C GLN A 40 -3.34 13.32 -3.21
N ASN A 41 -4.63 13.03 -3.34
CA ASN A 41 -5.09 11.91 -4.18
C ASN A 41 -4.79 12.15 -5.67
N VAL A 42 -4.98 13.38 -6.15
CA VAL A 42 -4.59 13.78 -7.52
C VAL A 42 -3.07 13.69 -7.71
N ALA A 43 -2.29 14.18 -6.74
CA ALA A 43 -0.84 14.09 -6.77
C ALA A 43 -0.35 12.63 -6.77
N ALA A 44 -0.97 11.76 -5.98
CA ALA A 44 -0.68 10.32 -5.94
C ALA A 44 -1.02 9.65 -7.27
N ARG A 45 -2.18 9.93 -7.86
CA ARG A 45 -2.54 9.41 -9.20
C ARG A 45 -1.54 9.84 -10.27
N ALA A 46 -1.12 11.11 -10.25
CA ALA A 46 -0.13 11.63 -11.19
C ALA A 46 1.28 11.04 -10.98
N LEU A 47 1.64 10.77 -9.72
CA LEU A 47 2.93 10.21 -9.33
C LEU A 47 3.05 8.73 -9.67
N LEU A 48 2.06 7.91 -9.28
CA LEU A 48 2.12 6.45 -9.46
C LEU A 48 1.68 6.02 -10.86
N ARG A 49 0.82 6.78 -11.53
CA ARG A 49 0.27 6.45 -12.87
C ARG A 49 -0.30 5.03 -12.90
N ASN A 50 0.42 4.09 -13.52
CA ASN A 50 0.02 2.69 -13.67
C ASN A 50 0.07 1.91 -12.35
N ASP A 51 0.89 2.34 -11.40
CA ASP A 51 1.04 1.67 -10.10
C ASP A 51 0.03 2.16 -9.05
N TYR A 52 -0.83 3.13 -9.41
CA TYR A 52 -1.82 3.67 -8.47
C TYR A 52 -2.80 2.59 -8.00
N GLN A 53 -3.29 1.75 -8.91
CA GLN A 53 -4.22 0.69 -8.55
C GLN A 53 -3.56 -0.38 -7.67
N ALA A 54 -2.28 -0.71 -7.92
CA ALA A 54 -1.53 -1.63 -7.08
C ALA A 54 -1.36 -1.10 -5.64
N LEU A 55 -1.20 0.20 -5.48
CA LEU A 55 -1.21 0.84 -4.15
C LEU A 55 -2.59 0.75 -3.48
N VAL A 56 -3.66 1.02 -4.22
CA VAL A 56 -5.04 0.87 -3.71
C VAL A 56 -5.29 -0.56 -3.25
N ASP A 57 -4.89 -1.54 -4.04
CA ASP A 57 -5.10 -2.97 -3.75
C ASP A 57 -4.29 -3.45 -2.52
N THR A 58 -3.18 -2.77 -2.19
CA THR A 58 -2.40 -3.05 -0.97
C THR A 58 -3.03 -2.49 0.30
N ILE A 59 -3.92 -1.52 0.20
CA ILE A 59 -4.60 -0.89 1.34
C ILE A 59 -5.77 -1.76 1.79
N ASN A 60 -5.41 -2.91 2.37
CA ASN A 60 -6.35 -3.89 2.94
C ASN A 60 -6.36 -3.83 4.46
N MET A 61 -5.18 -3.99 5.07
CA MET A 61 -4.98 -3.89 6.52
C MET A 61 -4.00 -2.75 6.80
N SER A 62 -4.41 -1.80 7.64
CA SER A 62 -3.49 -0.80 8.19
C SER A 62 -2.72 -1.40 9.36
N GLU A 63 -1.41 -1.16 9.41
CA GLU A 63 -0.59 -1.45 10.59
C GLU A 63 -0.62 -0.30 11.62
N GLY A 64 -1.39 0.76 11.35
CA GLY A 64 -1.46 1.97 12.14
C GLY A 64 -0.42 3.02 11.75
N GLU A 65 -0.52 4.19 12.40
CA GLU A 65 0.39 5.31 12.19
C GLU A 65 1.80 4.97 12.69
N ARG A 66 2.81 5.29 11.89
CA ARG A 66 4.23 5.08 12.20
C ARG A 66 4.92 6.40 12.54
N PRO A 67 5.98 6.37 13.37
CA PRO A 67 6.73 7.57 13.70
C PRO A 67 7.52 8.09 12.48
N ASP A 68 7.45 9.40 12.25
CA ASP A 68 8.29 10.12 11.29
C ASP A 68 9.71 10.31 11.86
N LEU A 69 10.63 9.46 11.41
CA LEU A 69 12.05 9.48 11.80
C LEU A 69 12.86 10.57 11.10
N ASP A 70 12.30 11.17 10.04
CA ASP A 70 12.93 12.22 9.27
C ASP A 70 12.57 13.63 9.80
N HIS A 71 11.67 13.70 10.80
CA HIS A 71 11.16 14.93 11.41
C HIS A 71 10.61 15.93 10.38
N LEU A 72 9.97 15.39 9.34
CA LEU A 72 9.33 16.18 8.30
C LEU A 72 7.97 16.72 8.75
N GLY A 73 7.40 16.21 9.83
CA GLY A 73 6.03 16.48 10.23
C GLY A 73 5.04 15.82 9.27
N ALA A 74 5.42 14.65 8.74
CA ALA A 74 4.60 13.89 7.82
C ALA A 74 3.76 12.85 8.58
N LYS A 75 2.53 12.64 8.12
CA LYS A 75 1.70 11.50 8.54
C LYS A 75 2.21 10.26 7.81
N VAL A 76 2.39 9.16 8.54
CA VAL A 76 2.97 7.93 7.99
C VAL A 76 2.05 6.76 8.32
N ASP A 77 1.53 6.10 7.30
CA ASP A 77 0.72 4.90 7.45
C ASP A 77 1.31 3.78 6.60
N SER A 78 1.34 2.55 7.13
CA SER A 78 1.71 1.37 6.36
C SER A 78 0.57 0.36 6.27
N PHE A 79 0.56 -0.36 5.15
CA PHE A 79 -0.51 -1.26 4.78
C PHE A 79 0.04 -2.57 4.23
N PHE A 80 -0.74 -3.62 4.38
CA PHE A 80 -0.43 -4.93 3.81
C PHE A 80 -1.70 -5.68 3.44
N VAL A 81 -1.54 -6.66 2.54
CA VAL A 81 -2.60 -7.61 2.21
C VAL A 81 -2.51 -8.83 3.12
N ARG A 82 -3.61 -9.13 3.82
CA ARG A 82 -3.69 -10.30 4.72
C ARG A 82 -3.42 -11.59 3.94
N GLY A 83 -2.48 -12.40 4.42
CA GLY A 83 -2.11 -13.68 3.80
C GLY A 83 -1.11 -13.58 2.65
N LEU A 84 -0.70 -12.37 2.24
CA LEU A 84 0.33 -12.11 1.23
C LEU A 84 1.49 -11.25 1.78
N ALA A 85 1.53 -11.01 3.10
CA ALA A 85 2.71 -10.45 3.74
C ALA A 85 3.86 -11.49 3.69
N PRO A 86 5.10 -11.11 3.33
CA PRO A 86 5.60 -9.74 3.14
C PRO A 86 5.65 -9.23 1.69
N THR A 87 5.15 -9.96 0.69
CA THR A 87 5.39 -9.61 -0.72
C THR A 87 4.49 -8.49 -1.26
N ASN A 88 3.43 -8.15 -0.53
CA ASN A 88 2.46 -7.14 -0.94
C ASN A 88 2.13 -6.19 0.22
N ALA A 89 2.97 -5.18 0.39
CA ALA A 89 2.87 -4.15 1.42
C ALA A 89 3.25 -2.78 0.87
N SER A 90 2.72 -1.74 1.48
CA SER A 90 3.00 -0.35 1.11
C SER A 90 3.15 0.53 2.35
N ILE A 91 3.86 1.64 2.18
CA ILE A 91 3.97 2.71 3.16
C ILE A 91 3.71 4.04 2.45
N VAL A 92 2.85 4.85 3.04
CA VAL A 92 2.49 6.18 2.52
C VAL A 92 2.86 7.19 3.58
N MET A 93 3.77 8.08 3.24
CA MET A 93 4.12 9.25 4.03
C MET A 93 3.65 10.50 3.29
N SER A 94 2.91 11.37 3.98
CA SER A 94 2.32 12.56 3.37
C SER A 94 2.41 13.80 4.26
N ARG A 95 2.64 14.97 3.64
CA ARG A 95 2.64 16.27 4.31
C ARG A 95 2.14 17.37 3.37
N GLY A 96 0.93 17.88 3.58
CA GLY A 96 0.34 18.82 2.61
C GLY A 96 0.22 18.13 1.25
N GLU A 97 0.82 18.65 0.19
CA GLU A 97 0.85 17.98 -1.13
C GLU A 97 2.10 17.11 -1.35
N ALA A 98 3.05 17.12 -0.40
CA ALA A 98 4.26 16.30 -0.49
C ALA A 98 3.95 14.84 -0.17
N LEU A 99 4.45 13.93 -1.01
CA LEU A 99 4.22 12.49 -0.92
C LEU A 99 5.54 11.73 -1.02
N TRP A 100 5.66 10.70 -0.21
CA TRP A 100 6.70 9.69 -0.25
C TRP A 100 6.05 8.33 -0.07
N ILE A 101 6.18 7.45 -1.06
CA ILE A 101 5.43 6.20 -1.11
C ILE A 101 6.40 5.06 -1.39
N GLY A 102 6.41 4.06 -0.53
CA GLY A 102 7.05 2.77 -0.79
C GLY A 102 5.99 1.74 -1.13
N LEU A 103 6.17 1.02 -2.24
CA LEU A 103 5.27 -0.04 -2.69
C LEU A 103 6.09 -1.29 -3.00
N LEU A 104 5.81 -2.38 -2.30
CA LEU A 104 6.35 -3.68 -2.70
C LEU A 104 5.58 -4.20 -3.90
N ALA A 105 6.33 -4.54 -4.95
CA ALA A 105 5.80 -5.12 -6.17
C ALA A 105 6.76 -6.19 -6.69
N PHE A 106 6.23 -7.14 -7.45
CA PHE A 106 7.07 -8.07 -8.19
C PHE A 106 7.63 -7.38 -9.44
N ASP A 107 8.90 -7.65 -9.73
CA ASP A 107 9.50 -7.33 -11.02
C ASP A 107 9.10 -8.34 -12.11
N ALA A 108 9.55 -8.09 -13.34
CA ALA A 108 9.28 -8.98 -14.47
C ALA A 108 9.82 -10.42 -14.29
N ASN A 109 10.74 -10.63 -13.35
CA ASN A 109 11.32 -11.92 -13.03
C ASN A 109 10.67 -12.58 -11.79
N GLY A 110 9.59 -11.99 -11.26
CA GLY A 110 8.89 -12.47 -10.08
C GLY A 110 9.64 -12.22 -8.77
N ARG A 111 10.63 -11.32 -8.74
CA ARG A 111 11.34 -10.93 -7.52
C ARG A 111 10.67 -9.73 -6.87
N THR A 112 10.49 -9.79 -5.55
CA THR A 112 9.98 -8.65 -4.78
C THR A 112 10.98 -7.50 -4.79
N ARG A 113 10.51 -6.31 -5.13
CA ARG A 113 11.28 -5.05 -5.10
C ARG A 113 10.42 -3.96 -4.48
N MET A 114 11.04 -3.03 -3.78
CA MET A 114 10.37 -1.84 -3.30
C MET A 114 10.48 -0.73 -4.33
N ARG A 115 9.36 -0.35 -4.94
CA ARG A 115 9.28 0.84 -5.76
C ARG A 115 9.03 2.05 -4.87
N TYR A 116 9.91 3.02 -4.94
CA TYR A 116 9.84 4.24 -4.16
C TYR A 116 9.47 5.42 -5.06
N TYR A 117 8.41 6.13 -4.70
CA TYR A 117 7.91 7.30 -5.42
C TYR A 117 7.93 8.52 -4.52
N THR A 118 8.28 9.67 -5.08
CA THR A 118 8.08 10.95 -4.41
C THR A 118 7.87 12.07 -5.41
N ASN A 119 7.00 13.03 -5.06
CA ASN A 119 6.85 14.28 -5.80
C ASN A 119 7.74 15.41 -5.24
N VAL A 120 8.59 15.12 -4.25
CA VAL A 120 9.50 16.09 -3.64
C VAL A 120 10.89 15.95 -4.26
N ALA A 121 11.31 16.96 -5.03
CA ALA A 121 12.56 16.91 -5.81
C ALA A 121 13.79 16.56 -4.98
N ALA A 122 13.91 17.11 -3.76
CA ALA A 122 15.03 16.85 -2.85
C ALA A 122 15.16 15.37 -2.43
N TRP A 123 14.08 14.58 -2.55
CA TRP A 123 14.00 13.19 -2.12
C TRP A 123 13.98 12.20 -3.27
N LYS A 124 14.20 12.64 -4.53
CA LYS A 124 14.28 11.71 -5.67
C LYS A 124 15.54 10.84 -5.64
N THR A 125 16.62 11.34 -5.03
CA THR A 125 17.91 10.64 -4.95
C THR A 125 18.12 9.91 -3.63
N MET A 126 17.20 10.06 -2.65
CA MET A 126 17.34 9.52 -1.31
C MET A 126 15.99 9.04 -0.76
N VAL A 127 16.00 7.92 -0.05
CA VAL A 127 14.80 7.39 0.61
C VAL A 127 14.77 7.94 2.05
N PRO A 128 13.62 8.44 2.54
CA PRO A 128 13.44 8.81 3.94
C PRO A 128 13.80 7.67 4.88
N LYS A 129 14.45 7.99 6.01
CA LYS A 129 14.81 7.01 7.06
C LYS A 129 13.59 6.24 7.54
N THR A 130 12.43 6.88 7.56
CA THR A 130 11.15 6.26 7.93
C THR A 130 10.79 5.11 6.99
N ILE A 131 10.84 5.35 5.68
CA ILE A 131 10.57 4.33 4.65
C ILE A 131 11.67 3.28 4.63
N GLN A 132 12.94 3.68 4.79
CA GLN A 132 14.05 2.75 4.90
C GLN A 132 13.89 1.81 6.11
N ARG A 133 13.51 2.35 7.27
CA ARG A 133 13.28 1.54 8.48
C ARG A 133 12.13 0.57 8.29
N TRP A 134 11.04 1.00 7.64
CA TRP A 134 9.94 0.12 7.28
C TRP A 134 10.40 -1.01 6.37
N HIS A 135 11.11 -0.68 5.29
CA HIS A 135 11.71 -1.66 4.38
C HIS A 135 12.59 -2.68 5.11
N ASP A 136 13.47 -2.23 5.99
CA ASP A 136 14.40 -3.09 6.72
C ASP A 136 13.70 -4.00 7.74
N THR A 137 12.50 -3.63 8.21
CA THR A 137 11.68 -4.51 9.05
C THR A 137 11.04 -5.65 8.26
N ILE A 138 10.96 -5.51 6.93
CA ILE A 138 10.43 -6.52 6.01
C ILE A 138 11.57 -7.45 5.59
N ASP A 139 12.53 -6.93 4.83
CA ASP A 139 13.74 -7.62 4.43
C ASP A 139 14.74 -6.64 3.81
N THR A 140 15.91 -6.50 4.42
CA THR A 140 17.01 -5.64 3.93
C THR A 140 17.56 -6.03 2.56
N ALA A 141 17.32 -7.27 2.10
CA ALA A 141 17.79 -7.77 0.81
C ALA A 141 16.88 -7.36 -0.36
N ILE A 142 15.68 -6.84 -0.09
CA ILE A 142 14.78 -6.36 -1.13
C ILE A 142 15.44 -5.15 -1.83
N PRO A 143 15.58 -5.16 -3.17
CA PRO A 143 16.10 -4.00 -3.88
C PRO A 143 15.11 -2.84 -3.86
N ILE A 144 15.63 -1.62 -3.75
CA ILE A 144 14.84 -0.39 -3.81
C ILE A 144 15.01 0.26 -5.18
N ASP A 145 13.92 0.34 -5.93
CA ASP A 145 13.84 1.03 -7.21
C ASP A 145 13.28 2.43 -7.02
N ARG A 146 14.08 3.45 -7.32
CA ARG A 146 13.66 4.86 -7.22
C ARG A 146 12.98 5.25 -8.52
N MET A 147 11.70 5.56 -8.43
CA MET A 147 10.86 5.89 -9.56
C MET A 147 10.97 7.38 -9.90
N PRO A 148 10.82 7.75 -11.19
CA PRO A 148 11.06 9.11 -11.67
C PRO A 148 10.03 10.15 -11.21
#